data_AF-Q32DX0-F1
#
_entry.id   AF-Q32DX0-F1
#
_cell.length_a   1.000
_cell.length_b   1.000
_cell.length_c   1.000
_cell.angle_alpha   90.00
_cell.angle_beta   90.00
_cell.angle_gamma   90.00
#
_symmetry.space_group_name_H-M   'P 1'
#
loop_
_entity.id
_entity.type
_entity.pdbx_description
1 polymer ?
#
loop_
_entity_poly.entity_id
_entity_poly.type
_entity_poly.pdbx_seq_one_letter_code
_entity_poly.pdbx_strand_id
1 'polypeptide(L)' 'MALICELDEQWSFVGSKARQHWLWYAYNTKTGGVLAYTFGPRTDEMR' A
#
# COMPACT_ATOMS: atom_id res chain seq x y z
N MET A 1 -16.01 -19.04 6.45
CA MET A 1 -15.15 -17.92 6.90
C MET A 1 -14.94 -17.01 5.69
N ALA A 2 -15.50 -15.80 5.67
CA ALA A 2 -15.25 -14.87 4.56
C ALA A 2 -13.94 -14.11 4.82
N LEU A 3 -13.09 -14.01 3.80
CA LEU A 3 -11.88 -13.20 3.87
C LEU A 3 -12.26 -11.77 3.51
N ILE A 4 -12.21 -10.87 4.49
CA ILE A 4 -12.40 -9.44 4.26
C ILE A 4 -11.00 -8.84 4.23
N CYS A 5 -10.63 -8.29 3.08
CA CYS A 5 -9.38 -7.59 2.90
C CYS A 5 -9.64 -6.12 2.55
N GLU A 6 -8.79 -5.25 3.07
CA GLU A 6 -8.70 -3.85 2.71
C GLU A 6 -7.48 -3.69 1.80
N LEU A 7 -7.65 -2.97 0.69
CA LEU A 7 -6.53 -2.52 -0.12
C LEU A 7 -6.28 -1.07 0.25
N ASP A 8 -5.04 -0.75 0.59
CA ASP A 8 -4.63 0.59 0.96
C ASP A 8 -3.28 0.93 0.33
N GLU A 9 -3.04 2.24 0.20
CA GLU A 9 -1.79 2.80 -0.29
C GLU A 9 -1.12 3.65 0.78
N GLN A 10 0.19 3.50 0.90
CA GLN A 10 1.00 4.38 1.72
C GLN A 10 2.13 4.96 0.87
N TRP A 11 2.36 6.26 1.03
CA TRP A 11 3.49 6.93 0.40
C TRP A 11 4.48 7.40 1.45
N SER A 12 5.77 7.30 1.12
CA SER A 12 6.85 7.86 1.93
C SER A 12 8.04 8.20 1.03
N PHE A 13 9.13 8.69 1.63
CA PHE A 13 10.37 8.96 0.93
C PHE A 13 11.57 8.45 1.74
N VAL A 14 12.58 7.92 1.04
CA VAL A 14 13.81 7.44 1.70
C VAL A 14 14.89 8.50 1.58
N GLY A 15 15.23 9.15 2.69
CA GLY A 15 16.32 10.13 2.81
C GLY A 15 16.12 11.49 2.12
N SER A 16 15.43 11.57 0.97
CA SER A 16 15.09 12.84 0.31
C SER A 16 13.71 12.75 -0.33
N LYS A 17 12.96 13.86 -0.30
CA LYS A 17 11.61 13.99 -0.90
C LYS A 17 11.57 13.75 -2.41
N ALA A 18 12.72 13.81 -3.10
CA ALA A 18 12.83 13.43 -4.51
C ALA A 18 12.77 11.91 -4.74
N ARG A 19 13.04 11.10 -3.71
CA ARG A 19 12.97 9.63 -3.76
C ARG A 19 11.67 9.14 -3.11
N GLN A 20 10.56 9.36 -3.80
CA GLN A 20 9.24 8.93 -3.35
C GLN A 20 9.08 7.42 -3.58
N HIS A 21 8.43 6.76 -2.62
CA HIS A 21 8.08 5.35 -2.67
C HIS A 21 6.60 5.20 -2.37
N TRP A 22 5.90 4.45 -3.20
CA TRP A 22 4.54 4.00 -2.94
C TRP A 22 4.57 2.53 -2.54
N LEU A 23 3.91 2.24 -1.44
CA LEU A 23 3.61 0.92 -0.93
C LEU A 23 2.13 0.66 -1.15
N TRP A 24 1.82 -0.38 -1.92
CA TRP A 24 0.49 -0.93 -2.03
C TRP A 24 0.43 -2.18 -1.18
N TYR A 25 -0.59 -2.33 -0.35
CA TYR A 25 -0.74 -3.52 0.47
C TYR A 25 -2.19 -3.95 0.60
N ALA A 26 -2.37 -5.27 0.74
CA ALA A 26 -3.65 -5.87 1.08
C ALA A 26 -3.59 -6.35 2.53
N TYR A 27 -4.58 -5.98 3.33
CA TYR A 27 -4.63 -6.24 4.76
C TYR A 27 -5.89 -6.99 5.15
N ASN A 28 -5.75 -8.06 5.94
CA ASN A 28 -6.88 -8.79 6.51
C ASN A 28 -7.43 -8.06 7.73
N THR A 29 -8.59 -7.44 7.59
CA THR A 29 -9.22 -6.64 8.65
C THR A 29 -9.74 -7.48 9.83
N LYS A 30 -9.88 -8.81 9.65
CA LYS A 30 -10.37 -9.72 10.69
C LYS A 30 -9.26 -10.32 11.53
N THR A 31 -8.13 -10.69 10.93
CA THR A 31 -7.01 -11.31 11.65
C THR A 31 -5.87 -10.33 11.95
N GLY A 32 -5.87 -9.16 11.33
CA GLY A 32 -4.91 -8.10 11.57
C GLY A 32 -3.54 -8.32 10.91
N GLY A 33 -3.50 -8.81 9.66
CA GLY A 33 -2.25 -9.16 8.99
C GLY A 33 -2.19 -8.72 7.53
N VAL A 34 -0.99 -8.39 7.05
CA VAL A 34 -0.74 -8.11 5.63
C VAL A 34 -0.76 -9.41 4.85
N LEU A 35 -1.54 -9.45 3.77
CA LEU A 35 -1.70 -10.59 2.87
C LEU A 35 -0.70 -10.54 1.71
N ALA A 36 -0.48 -9.34 1.17
CA ALA A 36 0.45 -9.07 0.08
C ALA A 36 0.83 -7.59 0.11
N TYR A 37 2.00 -7.28 -0.44
CA TYR A 37 2.41 -5.90 -0.67
C TYR A 37 3.33 -5.81 -1.89
N THR A 38 3.35 -4.65 -2.52
CA THR A 38 4.30 -4.32 -3.60
C THR A 38 4.71 -2.86 -3.54
N PHE A 39 5.90 -2.57 -4.06
CA PHE A 39 6.34 -1.20 -4.29
C PHE A 39 6.15 -0.82 -5.75
N GLY A 40 5.73 0.41 -6.00
CA GLY A 40 5.60 0.95 -7.35
C GLY A 40 5.68 2.47 -7.37
N PRO A 41 5.86 3.09 -8.54
CA PRO A 41 5.63 4.53 -8.69
C PRO A 41 4.15 4.85 -8.46
N ARG A 42 3.82 6.08 -8.02
CA ARG A 42 2.45 6.58 -8.16
C ARG A 42 2.20 6.88 -9.63
N THR A 43 1.41 6.04 -10.29
CA THR A 43 0.95 6.28 -11.67
C THR A 43 -0.46 6.85 -11.73
N ASP A 44 -1.22 6.76 -10.63
CA ASP A 44 -2.58 7.28 -10.61
C ASP A 44 -2.55 8.80 -10.53
N GLU A 45 -2.84 9.43 -11.66
CA GLU A 45 -3.30 10.79 -11.74
C GLU A 45 -4.59 10.84 -10.92
N MET A 46 -4.62 11.63 -9.82
CA MET A 46 -5.88 11.92 -9.14
C MET A 46 -6.80 12.58 -10.18
N ARG A 47 -7.74 11.82 -10.73
CA ARG A 47 -8.85 12.34 -11.51
C ARG A 47 -10.14 12.14 -10.75
#